data_AF-A0A0D0ECL7-F1
#
_entry.id   AF-A0A0D0ECL7-F1
#
_cell.length_a   1.000
_cell.length_b   1.000
_cell.length_c   1.000
_cell.angle_alpha   90.00
_cell.angle_beta   90.00
_cell.angle_gamma   90.00
#
_symmetry.space_group_name_H-M   'P 1'
#
loop_
_entity.id
_entity.type
_entity.pdbx_description
1 polymer ?
#
loop_
_entity_poly.entity_id
_entity_poly.type
_entity_poly.pdbx_seq_one_letter_code
_entity_poly.pdbx_strand_id
1 'polypeptide(L)'
;MSQPSPLPKQRRPSTARAAPSPLRPITPPTSAALPQRSVSSLSQPTSPGSSTPPGSSTKTRARDLLRKHYGLGVGPPPPLPGKQNDPMNMDSTTFDAKSYYDQLITTSSLPTLLKRENELLTDIRQLDSERQSLVYNHHHELISASDTIASMKNRAEGLDAELDLLKAAFSEISRLATEVSIGRQPDLHGTVEA
;
A
#
# COMPACT_ATOMS: atom_id res chain seq x y z
N MET A 1 49.53 50.97 4.20
CA MET A 1 48.98 50.03 3.21
C MET A 1 49.50 48.64 3.61
N SER A 2 49.06 48.03 4.72
CA SER A 2 47.72 47.54 5.07
C SER A 2 47.24 46.42 4.14
N GLN A 3 47.57 45.18 4.50
CA GLN A 3 46.67 44.04 4.32
C GLN A 3 46.72 43.14 5.57
N PRO A 4 45.58 42.86 6.22
CA PRO A 4 45.52 41.97 7.38
C PRO A 4 45.14 40.53 6.97
N SER A 5 45.77 39.57 7.63
CA SER A 5 45.43 38.14 7.60
C SER A 5 44.04 37.86 8.20
N PRO A 6 43.23 36.92 7.65
CA PRO A 6 41.95 36.57 8.24
C PRO A 6 42.08 35.55 9.38
N LEU A 7 41.44 35.85 10.51
CA LEU A 7 41.27 35.01 11.70
C LEU A 7 40.37 33.78 11.45
N PRO A 8 40.49 32.72 12.28
CA PRO A 8 39.69 31.52 12.16
C PRO A 8 38.24 31.73 12.62
N LYS A 9 37.28 31.17 11.88
CA LYS A 9 35.84 31.22 12.16
C LYS A 9 35.51 30.40 13.42
N GLN A 10 35.15 31.07 14.51
CA GLN A 10 34.54 30.46 15.69
C GLN A 10 33.19 29.81 15.32
N ARG A 11 33.07 28.49 15.50
CA ARG A 11 31.78 27.79 15.54
C ARG A 11 31.06 28.18 16.83
N ARG A 12 29.90 28.82 16.69
CA ARG A 12 28.94 29.00 17.78
C ARG A 12 28.37 27.62 18.17
N PRO A 13 28.33 27.24 19.46
CA PRO A 13 27.54 26.10 19.89
C PRO A 13 26.05 26.51 19.92
N SER A 14 25.27 25.94 19.01
CA SER A 14 23.81 26.01 19.03
C SER A 14 23.29 25.21 20.22
N THR A 15 22.42 25.87 20.97
CA THR A 15 21.70 25.41 22.17
C THR A 15 21.15 23.99 22.03
N ALA A 16 21.43 23.15 23.03
CA ALA A 16 20.90 21.80 23.18
C ALA A 16 19.35 21.84 23.25
N ARG A 17 18.71 21.26 22.24
CA ARG A 17 17.27 20.95 22.25
C ARG A 17 17.07 19.60 22.94
N ALA A 18 16.16 19.58 23.89
CA ALA A 18 15.87 18.44 24.76
C ALA A 18 15.62 17.13 24.00
N ALA A 19 16.21 16.06 24.50
CA ALA A 19 15.97 14.69 24.08
C ALA A 19 14.64 14.17 24.65
N PRO A 20 13.88 13.36 23.90
CA PRO A 20 13.02 12.34 24.49
C PRO A 20 13.74 10.98 24.48
N SER A 21 13.76 10.35 25.67
CA SER A 21 14.31 9.03 25.95
C SER A 21 13.56 7.87 25.25
N PRO A 22 14.14 6.64 25.23
CA PRO A 22 13.87 5.63 24.19
C PRO A 22 13.00 4.43 24.61
N LEU A 23 12.64 3.62 23.59
CA LEU A 23 12.29 2.19 23.57
C LEU A 23 10.92 1.71 24.11
N ARG A 24 10.10 1.17 23.21
CA ARG A 24 9.31 -0.05 23.45
C ARG A 24 9.18 -0.88 22.14
N PRO A 25 9.51 -2.19 22.15
CA PRO A 25 9.19 -3.09 21.06
C PRO A 25 7.72 -3.53 21.16
N ILE A 26 6.99 -3.51 20.04
CA ILE A 26 5.62 -3.99 19.96
C ILE A 26 5.64 -5.36 19.27
N THR A 27 5.38 -6.41 20.03
CA THR A 27 5.11 -7.77 19.53
C THR A 27 3.70 -7.82 18.91
N PRO A 28 3.43 -8.72 17.96
CA PRO A 28 2.08 -8.92 17.44
C PRO A 28 1.33 -9.93 18.33
N PRO A 29 0.04 -9.73 18.65
CA PRO A 29 -0.80 -10.82 19.08
C PRO A 29 -1.58 -11.40 17.90
N THR A 30 -1.37 -12.70 17.74
CA THR A 30 -2.12 -13.65 16.92
C THR A 30 -3.58 -13.76 17.37
N SER A 31 -4.46 -14.02 16.40
CA SER A 31 -5.91 -14.26 16.43
C SER A 31 -6.57 -14.75 17.73
N ALA A 32 -7.65 -14.08 18.14
CA ALA A 32 -8.75 -14.70 18.89
C ALA A 32 -10.08 -13.93 18.73
N ALA A 33 -11.06 -14.63 18.14
CA ALA A 33 -12.52 -14.58 18.33
C ALA A 33 -13.29 -13.23 18.24
N LEU A 34 -14.16 -13.15 17.23
CA LEU A 34 -15.26 -12.17 17.12
C LEU A 34 -16.38 -12.47 18.15
N PRO A 35 -16.97 -11.45 18.80
CA PRO A 35 -18.31 -11.54 19.36
C PRO A 35 -19.34 -10.96 18.38
N GLN A 36 -20.35 -11.75 18.01
CA GLN A 36 -21.51 -11.29 17.25
C GLN A 36 -22.33 -10.31 18.11
N ARG A 37 -22.57 -9.13 17.56
CA ARG A 37 -23.34 -8.06 18.19
C ARG A 37 -24.78 -8.12 17.70
N SER A 38 -25.68 -8.56 18.57
CA SER A 38 -27.13 -8.51 18.37
C SER A 38 -27.60 -7.05 18.41
N VAL A 39 -28.24 -6.58 17.33
CA VAL A 39 -28.93 -5.28 17.33
C VAL A 39 -30.44 -5.52 17.44
N SER A 40 -31.01 -5.00 18.52
CA SER A 40 -32.45 -4.98 18.78
C SER A 40 -33.15 -4.05 17.79
N SER A 41 -34.09 -4.59 17.03
CA SER A 41 -34.96 -3.86 16.11
C SER A 41 -36.00 -3.05 16.88
N LEU A 42 -35.98 -1.72 16.72
CA LEU A 42 -36.98 -0.81 17.24
C LEU A 42 -38.25 -0.85 16.36
N SER A 43 -39.36 -1.10 17.01
CA SER A 43 -40.74 -1.09 16.53
C SER A 43 -41.15 0.21 15.82
N GLN A 44 -41.79 0.10 14.66
CA GLN A 44 -42.52 1.18 13.99
C GLN A 44 -43.98 0.75 13.77
N PRO A 45 -44.98 1.59 14.07
CA PRO A 45 -46.39 1.22 13.98
C PRO A 45 -46.88 1.24 12.53
N THR A 46 -47.53 0.14 12.13
CA THR A 46 -48.28 -0.01 10.88
C THR A 46 -49.62 0.72 10.96
N SER A 47 -49.95 1.50 9.93
CA SER A 47 -51.33 1.86 9.59
C SER A 47 -51.69 1.33 8.19
N PRO A 48 -52.98 1.05 7.91
CA PRO A 48 -53.37 0.01 6.98
C PRO A 48 -53.81 0.52 5.60
N GLY A 49 -53.64 -0.36 4.60
CA GLY A 49 -54.63 -0.62 3.56
C GLY A 49 -54.84 0.43 2.46
N SER A 50 -54.24 0.20 1.30
CA SER A 50 -54.84 0.58 0.01
C SER A 50 -54.97 -0.65 -0.89
N SER A 51 -56.12 -1.31 -0.78
CA SER A 51 -56.61 -2.24 -1.79
C SER A 51 -56.79 -1.47 -3.12
N THR A 52 -56.12 -1.92 -4.18
CA THR A 52 -56.40 -1.44 -5.54
C THR A 52 -57.10 -2.56 -6.31
N PRO A 53 -58.29 -2.31 -6.91
CA PRO A 53 -59.10 -3.31 -7.60
C PRO A 53 -58.56 -3.62 -9.01
N PRO A 54 -58.98 -4.74 -9.63
CA PRO A 54 -58.60 -5.07 -11.01
C PRO A 54 -59.49 -4.29 -11.98
N GLY A 55 -58.91 -3.39 -12.79
CA GLY A 55 -59.68 -2.66 -13.80
C GLY A 55 -58.85 -1.77 -14.73
N SER A 56 -59.00 -2.01 -16.04
CA SER A 56 -58.56 -1.19 -17.19
C SER A 56 -57.09 -1.33 -17.69
N SER A 57 -56.79 -2.48 -18.30
CA SER A 57 -55.54 -2.73 -19.06
C SER A 57 -55.32 -1.79 -20.27
N THR A 58 -56.37 -1.13 -20.76
CA THR A 58 -56.29 -0.20 -21.91
C THR A 58 -55.76 1.18 -21.53
N LYS A 59 -56.06 1.67 -20.33
CA LYS A 59 -55.67 3.01 -19.87
C LYS A 59 -54.17 3.08 -19.55
N THR A 60 -53.59 1.99 -19.05
CA THR A 60 -52.15 1.86 -18.78
C THR A 60 -51.34 1.83 -20.08
N ARG A 61 -51.79 1.11 -21.11
CA ARG A 61 -51.12 1.07 -22.42
C ARG A 61 -51.10 2.43 -23.12
N ALA A 62 -52.23 3.15 -23.13
CA ALA A 62 -52.28 4.50 -23.69
C ALA A 62 -51.32 5.45 -22.95
N ARG A 63 -51.31 5.38 -21.61
CA ARG A 63 -50.39 6.15 -20.76
C ARG A 63 -48.92 5.80 -21.01
N ASP A 64 -48.59 4.55 -21.31
CA ASP A 64 -47.22 4.14 -21.64
C ASP A 64 -46.80 4.55 -23.06
N LEU A 65 -47.72 4.54 -24.03
CA LEU A 65 -47.47 5.03 -25.38
C LEU A 65 -47.19 6.53 -25.37
N LEU A 66 -47.99 7.32 -24.64
CA LEU A 66 -47.76 8.75 -24.48
C LEU A 66 -46.43 9.04 -23.76
N ARG A 67 -46.06 8.24 -22.75
CA ARG A 67 -44.74 8.37 -22.09
C ARG A 67 -43.57 8.14 -23.06
N LYS A 68 -43.70 7.21 -24.00
CA LYS A 68 -42.70 6.98 -25.06
C LYS A 68 -42.68 8.13 -26.08
N HIS A 69 -43.84 8.66 -26.44
CA HIS A 69 -43.98 9.70 -27.46
C HIS A 69 -43.52 11.10 -27.00
N TYR A 70 -43.63 11.38 -25.69
CA TYR A 70 -43.17 12.64 -25.09
C TYR A 70 -41.85 12.51 -24.32
N GLY A 71 -41.23 11.33 -24.26
CA GLY A 71 -39.96 11.13 -23.55
C GLY A 71 -40.05 11.13 -22.01
N LEU A 72 -41.25 11.23 -21.43
CA LEU A 72 -41.49 11.24 -19.98
C LEU A 72 -41.35 9.85 -19.29
N GLY A 73 -40.83 8.84 -20.00
CA GLY A 73 -40.58 7.49 -19.49
C GLY A 73 -39.15 7.22 -19.02
N VAL A 74 -38.23 8.19 -19.18
CA VAL A 74 -36.87 8.08 -18.67
C VAL A 74 -36.91 8.47 -17.19
N GLY A 75 -37.08 7.48 -16.32
CA GLY A 75 -36.60 7.61 -14.94
C GLY A 75 -35.12 8.04 -14.96
N PRO A 76 -34.61 8.66 -13.88
CA PRO A 76 -33.26 9.23 -13.85
C PRO A 76 -32.29 8.27 -14.53
N PRO A 77 -31.53 8.71 -15.56
CA PRO A 77 -30.64 7.81 -16.29
C PRO A 77 -29.77 7.07 -15.27
N PRO A 78 -29.58 5.74 -15.41
CA PRO A 78 -28.63 5.02 -14.58
C PRO A 78 -27.27 5.73 -14.68
N PRO A 79 -26.50 5.85 -13.58
CA PRO A 79 -25.24 6.58 -13.60
C PRO A 79 -24.36 5.99 -14.70
N LEU A 80 -24.12 6.77 -15.76
CA LEU A 80 -23.24 6.35 -16.84
C LEU A 80 -21.84 6.11 -16.25
N PRO A 81 -21.21 4.94 -16.51
CA PRO A 81 -19.83 4.71 -16.16
C PRO A 81 -18.95 5.51 -17.13
N GLY A 82 -18.78 6.81 -16.91
CA GLY A 82 -18.15 7.65 -17.92
C GLY A 82 -17.77 9.08 -17.56
N LYS A 83 -17.83 9.51 -16.29
CA LYS A 83 -17.35 10.85 -15.89
C LYS A 83 -15.82 10.95 -15.77
N GLN A 84 -15.07 10.07 -16.43
CA GLN A 84 -13.60 10.05 -16.36
C GLN A 84 -12.98 11.19 -17.19
N ASN A 85 -13.72 11.69 -18.19
CA ASN A 85 -13.29 12.74 -19.12
C ASN A 85 -14.23 13.96 -19.03
N ASP A 86 -14.52 14.42 -17.81
CA ASP A 86 -15.30 15.64 -17.61
C ASP A 86 -14.33 16.82 -17.43
N PRO A 87 -14.28 17.79 -18.36
CA PRO A 87 -13.39 18.94 -18.24
C PRO A 87 -13.71 19.85 -17.03
N MET A 88 -14.88 19.70 -16.41
CA MET A 88 -15.27 20.44 -15.22
C MET A 88 -14.93 19.72 -13.91
N ASN A 89 -14.49 18.46 -13.99
CA ASN A 89 -14.16 17.64 -12.82
C ASN A 89 -12.66 17.73 -12.49
N MET A 90 -12.33 18.17 -11.27
CA MET A 90 -10.95 18.37 -10.81
C MET A 90 -10.10 17.08 -10.79
N ASP A 91 -10.73 15.91 -10.66
CA ASP A 91 -10.06 14.61 -10.62
C ASP A 91 -9.95 13.96 -12.02
N SER A 92 -10.50 14.60 -13.05
CA SER A 92 -10.47 14.09 -14.42
C SER A 92 -9.16 14.41 -15.13
N THR A 93 -8.68 13.49 -15.97
CA THR A 93 -7.50 13.70 -16.81
C THR A 93 -7.68 14.83 -17.83
N THR A 94 -8.93 15.16 -18.20
CA THR A 94 -9.24 16.22 -19.16
C THR A 94 -9.65 17.54 -18.50
N PHE A 95 -9.38 17.70 -17.20
CA PHE A 95 -9.76 18.89 -16.44
C PHE A 95 -9.21 20.19 -17.06
N ASP A 96 -10.10 21.15 -17.34
CA ASP A 96 -9.74 22.50 -17.76
C ASP A 96 -9.89 23.48 -16.59
N ALA A 97 -8.77 23.79 -15.95
CA ALA A 97 -8.71 24.71 -14.82
C ALA A 97 -9.27 26.10 -15.15
N LYS A 98 -9.08 26.59 -16.38
CA LYS A 98 -9.51 27.93 -16.75
C LYS A 98 -11.02 28.01 -16.86
N SER A 99 -11.64 27.08 -17.61
CA SER A 99 -13.10 27.03 -17.73
C SER A 99 -13.78 26.79 -16.39
N TYR A 100 -13.19 25.94 -15.52
CA TYR A 100 -13.71 25.72 -14.17
C TYR A 100 -13.66 26.99 -13.32
N TYR A 101 -12.54 27.71 -13.35
CA TYR A 101 -12.38 28.96 -12.62
C TYR A 101 -13.34 30.06 -13.11
N ASP A 102 -13.44 30.25 -14.43
CA ASP A 102 -14.32 31.26 -15.05
C ASP A 102 -15.79 30.99 -14.69
N GLN A 103 -16.20 29.72 -14.70
CA GLN A 103 -17.53 29.34 -14.23
C GLN A 103 -17.70 29.59 -12.73
N LEU A 104 -16.72 29.21 -11.90
CA LEU A 104 -16.79 29.33 -10.45
C LEU A 104 -16.93 30.80 -10.01
N ILE A 105 -16.13 31.71 -10.57
CA ILE A 105 -16.18 33.13 -10.20
C ILE A 105 -17.45 33.84 -10.71
N THR A 106 -18.00 33.40 -11.84
CA THR A 106 -19.21 33.99 -12.43
C THR A 106 -20.49 33.52 -11.73
N THR A 107 -20.48 32.29 -11.19
CA THR A 107 -21.70 31.65 -10.66
C THR A 107 -21.76 31.58 -9.13
N SER A 108 -20.63 31.73 -8.43
CA SER A 108 -20.56 31.58 -6.97
C SER A 108 -20.54 32.92 -6.24
N SER A 109 -21.07 32.90 -5.01
CA SER A 109 -20.99 34.06 -4.11
C SER A 109 -19.61 34.17 -3.44
N LEU A 110 -19.21 35.37 -3.02
CA LEU A 110 -17.92 35.62 -2.36
C LEU A 110 -17.67 34.72 -1.12
N PRO A 111 -18.63 34.50 -0.20
CA PRO A 111 -18.42 33.58 0.91
C PRO A 111 -18.15 32.14 0.46
N THR A 112 -18.83 31.68 -0.60
CA THR A 112 -18.61 30.35 -1.19
C THR A 112 -17.20 30.25 -1.76
N LEU A 113 -16.72 31.30 -2.42
CA LEU A 113 -15.39 31.34 -3.01
C LEU A 113 -14.29 31.28 -1.94
N LEU A 114 -14.42 32.04 -0.85
CA LEU A 114 -13.49 32.00 0.28
C LEU A 114 -13.46 30.63 0.97
N LYS A 115 -14.63 29.99 1.11
CA LYS A 115 -14.70 28.62 1.64
C LYS A 115 -13.96 27.65 0.71
N ARG A 116 -14.20 27.75 -0.60
CA ARG A 116 -13.56 26.88 -1.58
C ARG A 116 -12.04 27.07 -1.61
N GLU A 117 -11.56 28.30 -1.48
CA GLU A 117 -10.12 28.59 -1.35
C GLU A 117 -9.50 27.88 -0.13
N ASN A 118 -10.14 27.96 1.04
CA ASN A 118 -9.64 27.32 2.25
C ASN A 118 -9.63 25.78 2.13
N GLU A 119 -10.65 25.21 1.50
CA GLU A 119 -10.69 23.77 1.18
C GLU A 119 -9.52 23.40 0.26
N LEU A 120 -9.32 24.12 -0.84
CA LEU A 120 -8.22 23.85 -1.78
C LEU A 120 -6.85 23.99 -1.12
N LEU A 121 -6.65 24.97 -0.24
CA LEU A 121 -5.39 25.09 0.52
C LEU A 121 -5.16 23.92 1.47
N THR A 122 -6.23 23.38 2.05
CA THR A 122 -6.16 22.18 2.88
C THR A 122 -5.82 20.96 2.03
N ASP A 123 -6.51 20.79 0.90
CA ASP A 123 -6.30 19.68 -0.03
C ASP A 123 -4.88 19.69 -0.59
N ILE A 124 -4.33 20.85 -0.96
CA ILE A 124 -2.94 20.98 -1.44
C ILE A 124 -1.94 20.50 -0.38
N ARG A 125 -2.13 20.89 0.89
CA ARG A 125 -1.24 20.48 1.99
C ARG A 125 -1.35 18.99 2.29
N GLN A 126 -2.57 18.47 2.27
CA GLN A 126 -2.87 17.05 2.47
C GLN A 126 -2.18 16.23 1.36
N LEU A 127 -2.41 16.57 0.09
CA LEU A 127 -1.85 15.88 -1.07
C LEU A 127 -0.31 15.94 -1.10
N ASP A 128 0.30 17.06 -0.71
CA ASP A 128 1.77 17.12 -0.61
C ASP A 128 2.31 16.22 0.51
N SER A 129 1.62 16.16 1.65
CA SER A 129 2.01 15.26 2.75
C SER A 129 1.88 13.78 2.35
N GLU A 130 0.83 13.43 1.62
CA GLU A 130 0.60 12.08 1.09
C GLU A 130 1.65 11.71 0.04
N ARG A 131 1.95 12.63 -0.89
CA ARG A 131 3.03 12.48 -1.86
C ARG A 131 4.37 12.24 -1.16
N GLN A 132 4.70 13.04 -0.14
CA GLN A 132 5.95 12.89 0.59
C GLN A 132 6.01 11.57 1.36
N SER A 133 4.90 11.14 1.98
CA SER A 133 4.82 9.84 2.64
C SER A 133 5.02 8.68 1.67
N LEU A 134 4.40 8.74 0.50
CA LEU A 134 4.55 7.70 -0.53
C LEU A 134 6.00 7.60 -1.03
N VAL A 135 6.60 8.74 -1.35
CA VAL A 135 8.00 8.82 -1.78
C VAL A 135 8.92 8.26 -0.70
N TYR A 136 8.71 8.63 0.57
CA TYR A 136 9.50 8.12 1.68
C TYR A 136 9.37 6.60 1.84
N ASN A 137 8.14 6.08 1.88
CA ASN A 137 7.90 4.64 2.04
C ASN A 137 8.53 3.85 0.90
N HIS A 138 8.32 4.29 -0.35
CA HIS A 138 8.87 3.60 -1.50
C HIS A 138 10.40 3.63 -1.52
N HIS A 139 11.03 4.78 -1.25
CA HIS A 139 12.48 4.84 -1.17
C HIS A 139 13.04 4.00 -0.01
N HIS A 140 12.38 4.03 1.15
CA HIS A 140 12.79 3.23 2.29
C HIS A 140 12.71 1.73 2.00
N GLU A 141 11.63 1.29 1.35
CA GLU A 141 11.45 -0.10 0.91
C GLU A 141 12.50 -0.51 -0.13
N LEU A 142 12.79 0.34 -1.12
CA LEU A 142 13.81 0.06 -2.13
C LEU A 142 15.21 -0.08 -1.51
N ILE A 143 15.55 0.80 -0.55
CA ILE A 143 16.81 0.71 0.17
C ILE A 143 16.88 -0.60 0.98
N SER A 144 15.83 -0.92 1.73
CA SER A 144 15.74 -2.16 2.51
C SER A 144 15.84 -3.42 1.64
N ALA A 145 15.19 -3.42 0.46
CA ALA A 145 15.28 -4.50 -0.51
C ALA A 145 16.70 -4.62 -1.08
N SER A 146 17.34 -3.49 -1.39
CA SER A 146 18.74 -3.46 -1.84
C SER A 146 19.69 -4.02 -0.78
N ASP A 147 19.52 -3.65 0.48
CA ASP A 147 20.31 -4.19 1.60
C ASP A 147 20.09 -5.70 1.77
N THR A 148 18.85 -6.15 1.60
CA THR A 148 18.51 -7.58 1.64
C THR A 148 19.20 -8.34 0.50
N ILE A 149 19.18 -7.80 -0.72
CA ILE A 149 19.87 -8.39 -1.88
C ILE A 149 21.38 -8.45 -1.64
N ALA A 150 21.98 -7.39 -1.11
CA ALA A 150 23.41 -7.38 -0.76
C ALA A 150 23.75 -8.43 0.30
N SER A 151 22.90 -8.56 1.34
CA SER A 151 23.05 -9.58 2.37
C SER A 151 22.90 -11.01 1.83
N MET A 152 21.95 -11.23 0.92
CA MET A 152 21.77 -12.51 0.24
C MET A 152 22.97 -12.86 -0.63
N LYS A 153 23.49 -11.89 -1.38
CA LYS A 153 24.70 -12.07 -2.21
C LYS A 153 25.90 -12.47 -1.36
N ASN A 154 26.19 -11.76 -0.27
CA ASN A 154 27.32 -12.07 0.60
C ASN A 154 27.20 -13.48 1.22
N ARG A 155 25.99 -13.91 1.59
CA ARG A 155 25.77 -15.29 2.08
C ARG A 155 26.01 -16.32 0.99
N ALA A 156 25.54 -16.07 -0.24
CA ALA A 156 25.76 -16.97 -1.37
C ALA A 156 27.24 -17.13 -1.69
N GLU A 157 28.01 -16.05 -1.69
CA GLU A 157 29.47 -16.09 -1.89
C GLU A 157 30.19 -16.86 -0.77
N GLY A 158 29.69 -16.80 0.48
CA GLY A 158 30.23 -17.58 1.60
C GLY A 158 30.02 -19.10 1.46
N LEU A 159 28.92 -19.53 0.83
CA LEU A 159 28.59 -20.95 0.68
C LEU A 159 29.59 -21.70 -0.20
N ASP A 160 30.18 -21.06 -1.21
CA ASP A 160 31.20 -21.70 -2.05
C ASP A 160 32.44 -22.08 -1.24
N ALA A 161 32.89 -21.20 -0.35
CA ALA A 161 34.00 -21.47 0.55
C ALA A 161 33.68 -22.59 1.55
N GLU A 162 32.46 -22.62 2.09
CA GLU A 162 31.99 -23.70 2.97
C GLU A 162 31.91 -25.05 2.23
N LEU A 163 31.46 -25.06 0.97
CA LEU A 163 31.43 -26.27 0.14
C LEU A 163 32.83 -26.80 -0.14
N ASP A 164 33.80 -25.93 -0.43
CA ASP A 164 35.18 -26.35 -0.66
C ASP A 164 35.82 -26.94 0.60
N LEU A 165 35.54 -26.36 1.77
CA LEU A 165 35.95 -26.93 3.06
C LEU A 165 35.31 -28.32 3.28
N LEU A 166 34.02 -28.47 2.97
CA LEU A 166 33.32 -29.75 3.10
C LEU A 166 33.91 -30.82 2.17
N LYS A 167 34.23 -30.47 0.91
CA LYS A 167 34.90 -31.37 -0.04
C LYS A 167 36.26 -31.82 0.49
N ALA A 168 37.05 -30.90 1.04
CA ALA A 168 38.36 -31.21 1.61
C ALA A 168 38.23 -32.21 2.78
N ALA A 169 37.28 -31.98 3.69
CA ALA A 169 37.00 -32.88 4.82
C ALA A 169 36.58 -34.28 4.35
N PHE A 170 35.70 -34.39 3.35
CA PHE A 170 35.32 -35.68 2.78
C PHE A 170 36.51 -36.41 2.13
N SER A 171 37.39 -35.68 1.45
CA SER A 171 38.59 -36.25 0.85
C SER A 171 39.54 -36.80 1.92
N GLU A 172 39.67 -36.12 3.06
CA GLU A 172 40.47 -36.58 4.19
C GLU A 172 39.86 -37.82 4.86
N ILE A 173 38.54 -37.84 5.08
CA ILE A 173 37.81 -39.01 5.59
C ILE A 173 37.99 -40.20 4.65
N SER A 174 37.87 -39.99 3.34
CA SER A 174 38.07 -41.04 2.34
C SER A 174 39.49 -41.60 2.40
N ARG A 175 40.51 -40.73 2.49
CA ARG A 175 41.91 -41.14 2.67
C ARG A 175 42.09 -42.00 3.92
N LEU A 176 41.61 -41.53 5.07
CA LEU A 176 41.70 -42.26 6.35
C LEU A 176 40.97 -43.61 6.29
N ALA A 177 39.80 -43.67 5.64
CA ALA A 177 39.06 -44.92 5.45
C ALA A 177 39.83 -45.92 4.59
N THR A 178 40.50 -45.47 3.52
CA THR A 178 41.35 -46.35 2.71
C THR A 178 42.55 -46.88 3.49
N GLU A 179 43.19 -46.03 4.30
CA GLU A 179 44.32 -46.41 5.14
C GLU A 179 43.94 -47.48 6.17
N VAL A 180 42.80 -47.29 6.86
CA VAL A 180 42.27 -48.27 7.81
C VAL A 180 41.89 -49.58 7.10
N SER A 181 41.33 -49.52 5.89
CA SER A 181 40.98 -50.72 5.11
C SER A 181 42.22 -51.50 4.65
N ILE A 182 43.31 -50.81 4.32
CA ILE A 182 44.59 -51.43 3.92
C ILE A 182 45.27 -52.07 5.13
N GLY A 183 45.23 -51.41 6.30
CA GLY A 183 45.72 -51.99 7.56
C GLY A 183 44.93 -53.22 8.03
N ARG A 184 43.77 -53.51 7.42
CA ARG A 184 42.89 -54.65 7.70
C ARG A 184 42.96 -55.74 6.62
N GLN A 185 44.10 -55.95 5.97
CA GLN A 185 44.30 -57.20 5.22
C GLN A 185 44.31 -58.39 6.20
N PRO A 186 43.50 -59.44 5.96
CA PRO A 186 43.51 -60.63 6.80
C PRO A 186 44.76 -61.46 6.51
N ASP A 187 45.55 -61.74 7.55
CA ASP A 187 46.56 -62.80 7.53
C ASP A 187 45.87 -64.14 7.26
N LEU A 188 45.96 -64.65 6.03
CA LEU A 188 45.58 -66.01 5.66
C LEU A 188 46.83 -66.78 5.22
N HIS A 189 47.46 -67.47 6.18
CA HIS A 189 48.32 -68.65 5.98
C HIS A 189 48.43 -69.42 7.32
N GLY A 190 48.14 -70.71 7.47
CA GLY A 190 47.80 -71.73 6.49
C GLY A 190 47.14 -72.96 7.13
N THR A 191 46.52 -73.74 6.26
CA THR A 191 46.08 -75.13 6.41
C THR A 191 47.18 -76.04 6.95
N VAL A 192 46.88 -76.88 7.94
CA VAL A 192 47.32 -78.29 7.94
C VAL A 192 46.20 -79.16 8.52
N GLU A 193 45.64 -79.96 7.62
CA GLU A 193 44.82 -81.14 7.84
C GLU A 193 45.69 -82.27 8.43
N ALA A 194 45.27 -82.87 9.54
CA ALA A 194 45.56 -84.25 9.96
C ALA A 194 44.62 -84.66 11.11
#